data_AF-A0A2V5ZY26-F1
#
_entry.id   AF-A0A2V5ZY26-F1
#
_cell.length_a   1.000
_cell.length_b   1.000
_cell.length_c   1.000
_cell.angle_alpha   90.00
_cell.angle_beta   90.00
_cell.angle_gamma   90.00
#
_symmetry.space_group_name_H-M   'P 1'
#
loop_
_entity.id
_entity.type
_entity.pdbx_description
1 polymer ?
#
loop_
_entity_poly.entity_id
_entity_poly.type
_entity_poly.pdbx_seq_one_letter_code
_entity_poly.pdbx_strand_id
1 'polypeptide(L)'
;MLNRPLRSVGEMGYAFRDQPFRTLSFSSASSPDAGLLDLFSTNNYSDSSGMRGGVVNLNSRQAPALAGVFTNTIRREDTPRNNPGTSPSPSPLASPTANNVAASLTLSTITAPLVNRAGLATLIENVPNSTGLGPSVPKTQREAIARALGEADQTRTWNLLIDVIAQSGKYAPGETNLAKFVVEGEQRYWVHVAIDRFTGRVIDKQIEVINE
;
A
#
# COMPACT_ATOMS: atom_id res chain seq x y z
N MET A 1 -23.94 -10.59 3.90
CA MET A 1 -24.50 -9.30 3.45
C MET A 1 -24.10 -8.23 4.44
N LEU A 2 -23.51 -7.13 4.00
CA LEU A 2 -23.14 -6.01 4.86
C LEU A 2 -24.33 -5.06 4.99
N ASN A 3 -24.87 -4.88 6.19
CA ASN A 3 -25.93 -3.90 6.46
C ASN A 3 -25.36 -2.50 6.72
N ARG A 4 -24.39 -2.08 5.89
CA ARG A 4 -23.74 -0.77 5.96
C ARG A 4 -23.11 -0.41 4.61
N PRO A 5 -22.86 0.89 4.33
CA PRO A 5 -22.08 1.29 3.17
C PRO A 5 -20.70 0.61 3.12
N LEU A 6 -20.21 0.38 1.89
CA LEU A 6 -18.87 -0.14 1.67
C LEU A 6 -17.83 0.92 2.05
N ARG A 7 -16.80 0.51 2.78
CA ARG A 7 -15.67 1.36 3.20
C ARG A 7 -14.44 1.18 2.32
N SER A 8 -14.42 0.11 1.53
CA SER A 8 -13.35 -0.25 0.60
C SER A 8 -13.90 -1.14 -0.49
N VAL A 9 -13.39 -1.04 -1.71
CA VAL A 9 -13.75 -1.95 -2.82
C VAL A 9 -13.45 -3.41 -2.46
N GLY A 10 -12.46 -3.67 -1.60
CA GLY A 10 -12.19 -5.03 -1.10
C GLY A 10 -13.37 -5.67 -0.36
N GLU A 11 -14.34 -4.89 0.12
CA GLU A 11 -15.57 -5.41 0.74
C GLU A 11 -16.56 -6.01 -0.28
N MET A 12 -16.36 -5.76 -1.58
CA MET A 12 -17.13 -6.43 -2.64
C MET A 12 -16.92 -7.95 -2.66
N GLY A 13 -15.88 -8.48 -2.00
CA GLY A 13 -15.70 -9.93 -1.81
C GLY A 13 -16.86 -10.62 -1.07
N TYR A 14 -17.72 -9.84 -0.40
CA TYR A 14 -18.97 -10.31 0.20
C TYR A 14 -20.17 -10.32 -0.75
N ALA A 15 -20.09 -9.67 -1.90
CA ALA A 15 -21.17 -9.64 -2.88
C ALA A 15 -21.27 -10.97 -3.63
N PHE A 16 -22.50 -11.41 -3.91
CA PHE A 16 -22.72 -12.60 -4.71
C PHE A 16 -22.28 -12.35 -6.15
N ARG A 17 -21.61 -13.36 -6.70
CA ARG A 17 -21.37 -13.52 -8.13
C ARG A 17 -22.59 -14.22 -8.73
N ASP A 18 -22.74 -14.20 -10.05
CA ASP A 18 -23.87 -14.74 -10.85
C ASP A 18 -24.36 -16.18 -10.55
N GLN A 19 -23.79 -16.86 -9.55
CA GLN A 19 -24.19 -18.17 -9.05
C GLN A 19 -24.64 -18.08 -7.58
N PRO A 20 -25.72 -18.79 -7.20
CA PRO A 20 -26.15 -18.86 -5.81
C PRO A 20 -25.00 -19.24 -4.87
N PHE A 21 -24.89 -18.54 -3.74
CA PHE A 21 -23.92 -18.80 -2.67
C PHE A 21 -22.43 -18.66 -3.04
N ARG A 22 -22.11 -18.22 -4.26
CA ARG A 22 -20.74 -17.89 -4.66
C ARG A 22 -20.52 -16.39 -4.57
N THR A 23 -19.45 -15.95 -3.92
CA THR A 23 -19.10 -14.52 -3.84
C THR A 23 -17.89 -14.18 -4.71
N LEU A 24 -17.76 -12.90 -5.08
CA LEU A 24 -16.59 -12.36 -5.78
C LEU A 24 -15.29 -12.70 -5.05
N SER A 25 -14.22 -13.04 -5.76
CA SER A 25 -12.96 -13.50 -5.15
C SER A 25 -11.80 -12.56 -5.42
N PHE A 26 -11.19 -12.05 -4.34
CA PHE A 26 -9.99 -11.22 -4.34
C PHE A 26 -8.78 -11.94 -3.72
N SER A 27 -8.88 -13.25 -3.55
CA SER A 27 -7.85 -14.08 -2.89
C SER A 27 -7.39 -15.25 -3.75
N SER A 28 -7.74 -15.22 -5.04
CA SER A 28 -7.30 -16.17 -6.07
C SER A 28 -6.98 -15.42 -7.35
N ALA A 29 -5.78 -15.64 -7.89
CA ALA A 29 -5.26 -15.14 -9.15
C ALA A 29 -6.05 -15.64 -10.36
N SER A 30 -6.65 -16.84 -10.26
CA SER A 30 -7.52 -17.38 -11.32
C SER A 30 -8.87 -16.65 -11.44
N SER A 31 -9.23 -15.83 -10.46
CA SER A 31 -10.47 -15.07 -10.46
C SER A 31 -10.34 -13.80 -11.30
N PRO A 32 -11.22 -13.56 -12.28
CA PRO A 32 -11.24 -12.29 -13.02
C PRO A 32 -11.72 -11.11 -12.17
N ASP A 33 -12.28 -11.38 -10.98
CA ASP A 33 -12.92 -10.36 -10.14
C ASP A 33 -11.90 -9.32 -9.63
N ALA A 34 -10.59 -9.67 -9.57
CA ALA A 34 -9.54 -8.76 -9.10
C ALA A 34 -9.46 -7.44 -9.89
N GLY A 35 -9.91 -7.42 -11.16
CA GLY A 35 -9.98 -6.19 -11.95
C GLY A 35 -10.93 -5.13 -11.37
N LEU A 36 -11.86 -5.52 -10.51
CA LEU A 36 -12.75 -4.59 -9.80
C LEU A 36 -11.98 -3.67 -8.85
N LEU A 37 -10.85 -4.13 -8.28
CA LEU A 37 -9.98 -3.33 -7.42
C LEU A 37 -9.32 -2.16 -8.17
N ASP A 38 -9.14 -2.30 -9.49
CA ASP A 38 -8.57 -1.25 -10.34
C ASP A 38 -9.64 -0.30 -10.89
N LEU A 39 -10.86 -0.80 -11.14
CA LEU A 39 -11.90 -0.06 -11.83
C LEU A 39 -12.74 0.81 -10.88
N PHE A 40 -13.03 0.29 -9.69
CA PHE A 40 -13.91 0.94 -8.73
C PHE A 40 -13.11 1.65 -7.63
N SER A 41 -13.72 2.68 -7.05
CA SER A 41 -13.31 3.27 -5.77
C SER A 41 -14.54 3.62 -4.96
N THR A 42 -14.46 3.49 -3.64
CA THR A 42 -15.49 4.01 -2.71
C THR A 42 -15.33 5.50 -2.41
N ASN A 43 -14.23 6.12 -2.87
CA ASN A 43 -13.97 7.53 -2.64
C ASN A 43 -14.48 8.37 -3.81
N ASN A 44 -15.35 9.34 -3.52
CA ASN A 44 -15.74 10.37 -4.48
C ASN A 44 -14.75 11.53 -4.37
N TYR A 45 -13.76 11.57 -5.26
CA TYR A 45 -12.83 12.69 -5.33
C TYR A 45 -13.48 13.85 -6.09
N SER A 46 -13.60 15.01 -5.42
CA SER A 46 -14.07 16.25 -6.03
C SER A 46 -13.00 16.96 -6.86
N ASP A 47 -11.73 16.59 -6.67
CA ASP A 47 -10.61 17.09 -7.46
C ASP A 47 -10.39 16.22 -8.71
N SER A 48 -10.48 16.87 -9.87
CA SER A 48 -10.17 16.30 -11.18
C SER A 48 -8.73 15.81 -11.35
N SER A 49 -7.81 16.17 -10.44
CA SER A 49 -6.43 15.64 -10.43
C SER A 49 -6.39 14.15 -10.08
N GLY A 50 -7.41 13.64 -9.37
CA GLY A 50 -7.50 12.23 -8.97
C GLY A 50 -6.46 11.78 -7.94
N MET A 51 -5.78 12.71 -7.25
CA MET A 51 -4.62 12.40 -6.40
C MET A 51 -4.95 12.48 -4.91
N ARG A 52 -4.60 11.44 -4.15
CA ARG A 52 -4.87 11.32 -2.70
C ARG A 52 -3.58 11.13 -1.90
N GLY A 53 -3.37 11.97 -0.88
CA GLY A 53 -2.34 11.77 0.13
C GLY A 53 -2.70 10.66 1.14
N GLY A 54 -1.69 10.08 1.81
CA GLY A 54 -1.91 9.01 2.81
C GLY A 54 -2.18 7.63 2.20
N VAL A 55 -1.72 7.41 0.97
CA VAL A 55 -1.80 6.12 0.26
C VAL A 55 -0.44 5.42 0.36
N VAL A 56 -0.44 4.11 0.59
CA VAL A 56 0.78 3.32 0.76
C VAL A 56 1.15 2.64 -0.57
N ASN A 57 2.42 2.72 -0.95
CA ASN A 57 2.91 2.01 -2.12
C ASN A 57 2.98 0.49 -1.83
N LEU A 58 2.29 -0.35 -2.61
CA LEU A 58 2.32 -1.81 -2.45
C LEU A 58 3.70 -2.42 -2.71
N ASN A 59 4.50 -1.75 -3.53
CA ASN A 59 5.87 -2.14 -3.84
C ASN A 59 6.89 -1.51 -2.87
N SER A 60 6.42 -0.88 -1.79
CA SER A 60 7.28 -0.29 -0.77
C SER A 60 8.13 -1.34 -0.06
N ARG A 61 9.33 -0.95 0.39
CA ARG A 61 10.18 -1.74 1.29
C ARG A 61 9.84 -1.56 2.76
N GLN A 62 8.89 -0.68 3.06
CA GLN A 62 8.49 -0.33 4.43
C GLN A 62 7.41 -1.29 4.93
N ALA A 63 7.81 -2.49 5.35
CA ALA A 63 6.90 -3.45 5.99
C ALA A 63 6.13 -2.86 7.20
N PRO A 64 6.74 -2.00 8.05
CA PRO A 64 6.00 -1.38 9.16
C PRO A 64 4.83 -0.50 8.70
N ALA A 65 4.96 0.20 7.57
CA ALA A 65 3.88 1.03 7.03
C ALA A 65 2.70 0.17 6.57
N LEU A 66 2.98 -0.95 5.87
CA LEU A 66 1.95 -1.92 5.49
C LEU A 66 1.29 -2.59 6.71
N ALA A 67 2.08 -2.94 7.72
CA ALA A 67 1.55 -3.51 8.96
C ALA A 67 0.63 -2.53 9.71
N GLY A 68 0.93 -1.23 9.66
CA GLY A 68 0.06 -0.17 10.18
C GLY A 68 -1.31 -0.16 9.49
N VAL A 69 -1.36 -0.36 8.18
CA VAL A 69 -2.63 -0.45 7.42
C VAL A 69 -3.41 -1.73 7.79
N PHE A 70 -2.72 -2.85 7.99
CA PHE A 70 -3.38 -4.12 8.34
C PHE A 70 -3.88 -4.18 9.78
N THR A 71 -3.19 -3.53 10.71
CA THR A 71 -3.56 -3.54 12.12
C THR A 71 -4.97 -2.97 12.28
N ASN A 72 -5.81 -3.64 13.09
CA ASN A 72 -7.22 -3.29 13.28
C ASN A 72 -8.14 -3.43 12.07
N THR A 73 -7.64 -3.92 10.92
CA THR A 73 -8.53 -4.30 9.82
C THR A 73 -9.39 -5.50 10.22
N ILE A 74 -10.68 -5.48 9.89
CA ILE A 74 -11.61 -6.54 10.24
C ILE A 74 -11.20 -7.85 9.55
N ARG A 75 -10.72 -8.80 10.36
CA ARG A 75 -10.39 -10.16 9.94
C ARG A 75 -11.66 -10.97 9.77
N ARG A 76 -12.55 -10.93 10.75
CA ARG A 76 -13.80 -11.70 10.78
C ARG A 76 -14.93 -10.82 11.30
N GLU A 77 -16.07 -10.83 10.63
CA GLU A 77 -17.24 -10.01 11.02
C GLU A 77 -17.99 -10.57 12.24
N ASP A 78 -17.82 -11.86 12.50
CA ASP A 78 -18.52 -12.61 13.55
C ASP A 78 -17.50 -13.25 14.48
N THR A 79 -17.32 -12.74 15.69
CA THR A 79 -16.72 -13.56 16.76
C THR A 79 -17.79 -14.55 17.25
N PRO A 80 -17.49 -15.87 17.31
CA PRO A 80 -18.43 -16.84 17.83
C PRO A 80 -18.95 -16.38 19.19
N ARG A 81 -20.25 -16.54 19.39
CA ARG A 81 -20.91 -16.33 20.68
C ARG A 81 -20.35 -17.34 21.69
N ASN A 82 -19.25 -17.00 22.34
CA ASN A 82 -18.67 -17.85 23.38
C ASN A 82 -19.57 -17.88 24.63
N ASN A 83 -20.40 -16.83 24.83
CA ASN A 83 -21.34 -16.72 25.95
C ASN A 83 -22.78 -16.40 25.50
N PRO A 84 -23.82 -16.99 26.11
CA PRO A 84 -25.19 -16.57 25.92
C PRO A 84 -25.40 -15.11 26.37
N GLY A 85 -25.51 -14.17 25.42
CA GLY A 85 -25.95 -12.78 25.67
C GLY A 85 -25.08 -11.73 24.99
N THR A 86 -23.91 -12.10 24.48
CA THR A 86 -23.02 -11.19 23.76
C THR A 86 -23.44 -11.05 22.30
N SER A 87 -23.64 -9.82 21.83
CA SER A 87 -23.76 -9.54 20.40
C SER A 87 -22.46 -9.92 19.68
N PRO A 88 -22.53 -10.56 18.49
CA PRO A 88 -21.35 -10.82 17.70
C PRO A 88 -20.62 -9.51 17.40
N SER A 89 -19.32 -9.47 17.64
CA SER A 89 -18.47 -8.31 17.34
C SER A 89 -17.41 -8.68 16.30
N PRO A 90 -17.02 -7.75 15.41
CA PRO A 90 -15.95 -7.99 14.46
C PRO A 90 -14.62 -8.25 15.20
N SER A 91 -13.86 -9.27 14.79
CA SER A 91 -12.48 -9.44 15.24
C SER A 91 -11.49 -8.74 14.31
N PRO A 92 -10.68 -7.79 14.83
CA PRO A 92 -9.61 -7.17 14.07
C PRO A 92 -8.42 -8.12 13.87
N LEU A 93 -7.58 -7.80 12.88
CA LEU A 93 -6.24 -8.36 12.76
C LEU A 93 -5.35 -7.86 13.91
N ALA A 94 -4.78 -8.81 14.65
CA ALA A 94 -3.79 -8.54 15.68
C ALA A 94 -2.43 -8.15 15.07
N SER A 95 -1.67 -7.33 15.79
CA SER A 95 -0.37 -6.80 15.33
C SER A 95 0.61 -7.89 14.84
N PRO A 96 0.77 -9.06 15.51
CA PRO A 96 1.69 -10.09 15.01
C PRO A 96 1.32 -10.63 13.63
N THR A 97 0.03 -10.88 13.39
CA THR A 97 -0.48 -11.32 12.08
C THR A 97 -0.29 -10.23 11.03
N ALA A 98 -0.61 -8.97 11.36
CA ALA A 98 -0.41 -7.83 10.48
C ALA A 98 1.07 -7.68 10.06
N ASN A 99 2.00 -7.81 11.01
CA ASN A 99 3.44 -7.75 10.75
C ASN A 99 3.92 -8.89 9.84
N ASN A 100 3.49 -10.12 10.10
CA ASN A 100 3.88 -11.28 9.29
C ASN A 100 3.37 -11.18 7.85
N VAL A 101 2.12 -10.73 7.66
CA VAL A 101 1.54 -10.49 6.33
C VAL A 101 2.29 -9.38 5.61
N ALA A 102 2.54 -8.24 6.27
CA ALA A 102 3.30 -7.13 5.68
C ALA A 102 4.71 -7.53 5.24
N ALA A 103 5.42 -8.30 6.07
CA ALA A 103 6.74 -8.83 5.73
C ALA A 103 6.67 -9.76 4.49
N SER A 104 5.70 -10.68 4.46
CA SER A 104 5.51 -11.59 3.34
C SER A 104 5.17 -10.87 2.03
N LEU A 105 4.32 -9.86 2.07
CA LEU A 105 3.96 -9.06 0.89
C LEU A 105 5.17 -8.27 0.38
N THR A 106 5.94 -7.66 1.29
CA THR A 106 7.15 -6.92 0.94
C THR A 106 8.18 -7.81 0.24
N LEU A 107 8.38 -9.05 0.73
CA LEU A 107 9.27 -10.03 0.10
C LEU A 107 8.75 -10.48 -1.28
N SER A 108 7.44 -10.67 -1.41
CA SER A 108 6.82 -11.08 -2.68
C SER A 108 6.99 -10.01 -3.75
N THR A 109 6.78 -8.73 -3.39
CA THR A 109 6.92 -7.60 -4.33
C THR A 109 8.37 -7.21 -4.61
N ILE A 110 9.37 -7.75 -3.89
CA ILE A 110 10.79 -7.70 -4.33
C ILE A 110 10.94 -8.48 -5.63
N THR A 111 10.40 -9.68 -5.68
CA THR A 111 10.60 -10.63 -6.79
C THR A 111 9.68 -10.32 -7.96
N ALA A 112 8.44 -9.94 -7.67
CA ALA A 112 7.44 -9.60 -8.67
C ALA A 112 6.69 -8.32 -8.26
N PRO A 113 7.22 -7.13 -8.61
CA PRO A 113 6.55 -5.87 -8.34
C PRO A 113 5.17 -5.82 -8.99
N LEU A 114 4.17 -5.33 -8.26
CA LEU A 114 2.82 -5.15 -8.77
C LEU A 114 2.75 -3.98 -9.75
N VAL A 115 2.03 -4.18 -10.85
CA VAL A 115 1.76 -3.14 -11.84
C VAL A 115 0.46 -2.40 -11.52
N ASN A 116 -0.54 -3.10 -10.97
CA ASN A 116 -1.87 -2.61 -10.64
C ASN A 116 -2.41 -3.28 -9.36
N ARG A 117 -3.58 -2.84 -8.87
CA ARG A 117 -4.21 -3.38 -7.66
C ARG A 117 -4.79 -4.77 -7.90
N ALA A 118 -5.17 -5.12 -9.14
CA ALA A 118 -5.61 -6.48 -9.45
C ALA A 118 -4.56 -7.55 -9.10
N GLY A 119 -3.27 -7.20 -9.18
CA GLY A 119 -2.17 -8.07 -8.73
C GLY A 119 -2.23 -8.47 -7.24
N LEU A 120 -3.01 -7.74 -6.42
CA LEU A 120 -3.22 -8.07 -5.01
C LEU A 120 -3.84 -9.45 -4.81
N ALA A 121 -4.73 -9.90 -5.70
CA ALA A 121 -5.32 -11.23 -5.60
C ALA A 121 -4.28 -12.35 -5.71
N THR A 122 -3.26 -12.15 -6.57
CA THR A 122 -2.12 -13.06 -6.71
C THR A 122 -1.25 -13.05 -5.47
N LEU A 123 -1.03 -11.88 -4.87
CA LEU A 123 -0.30 -11.80 -3.60
C LEU A 123 -1.03 -12.53 -2.49
N ILE A 124 -2.33 -12.29 -2.32
CA ILE A 124 -3.15 -12.92 -1.29
C ILE A 124 -3.22 -14.45 -1.47
N GLU A 125 -3.25 -14.94 -2.71
CA GLU A 125 -3.15 -16.39 -3.00
C GLU A 125 -1.86 -17.01 -2.46
N ASN A 126 -0.74 -16.30 -2.60
CA ASN A 126 0.59 -16.81 -2.25
C ASN A 126 1.04 -16.47 -0.82
N VAL A 127 0.21 -15.79 -0.02
CA VAL A 127 0.51 -15.52 1.39
C VAL A 127 0.71 -16.86 2.14
N PRO A 128 1.86 -17.11 2.78
CA PRO A 128 2.12 -18.38 3.47
C PRO A 128 1.19 -18.58 4.67
N ASN A 129 0.86 -19.84 4.98
CA ASN A 129 0.05 -20.19 6.16
C ASN A 129 0.66 -19.73 7.50
N SER A 130 2.00 -19.61 7.57
CA SER A 130 2.72 -19.10 8.75
C SER A 130 2.37 -17.66 9.11
N THR A 131 1.83 -16.88 8.17
CA THR A 131 1.38 -15.50 8.44
C THR A 131 0.08 -15.44 9.23
N GLY A 132 -0.69 -16.53 9.27
CA GLY A 132 -2.03 -16.58 9.86
C GLY A 132 -3.16 -16.08 8.95
N LEU A 133 -2.88 -15.75 7.68
CA LEU A 133 -3.85 -15.43 6.62
C LEU A 133 -3.58 -16.20 5.29
N GLY A 134 -2.87 -17.32 5.35
CA GLY A 134 -2.63 -18.15 4.16
C GLY A 134 -3.84 -18.98 3.71
N PRO A 135 -3.68 -19.83 2.68
CA PRO A 135 -4.74 -20.64 2.09
C PRO A 135 -5.54 -21.53 3.05
N SER A 136 -5.00 -21.91 4.22
CA SER A 136 -5.71 -22.72 5.21
C SER A 136 -6.83 -21.97 5.95
N VAL A 137 -6.86 -20.65 5.81
CA VAL A 137 -7.83 -19.78 6.49
C VAL A 137 -9.02 -19.51 5.57
N PRO A 138 -10.26 -19.40 6.09
CA PRO A 138 -11.42 -19.08 5.27
C PRO A 138 -11.21 -17.83 4.39
N LYS A 139 -11.69 -17.91 3.15
CA LYS A 139 -11.62 -16.85 2.12
C LYS A 139 -11.94 -15.46 2.70
N THR A 140 -13.04 -15.35 3.42
CA THR A 140 -13.52 -14.08 4.00
C THR A 140 -12.49 -13.42 4.92
N GLN A 141 -11.67 -14.20 5.62
CA GLN A 141 -10.60 -13.67 6.47
C GLN A 141 -9.35 -13.32 5.67
N ARG A 142 -9.00 -14.13 4.65
CA ARG A 142 -7.86 -13.84 3.76
C ARG A 142 -8.05 -12.52 3.02
N GLU A 143 -9.28 -12.26 2.58
CA GLU A 143 -9.67 -11.01 1.90
C GLU A 143 -9.72 -9.80 2.84
N ALA A 144 -9.38 -9.94 4.13
CA ALA A 144 -9.07 -8.79 4.98
C ALA A 144 -7.92 -7.96 4.39
N ILE A 145 -6.96 -8.60 3.70
CA ILE A 145 -5.87 -7.91 3.00
C ILE A 145 -6.43 -7.02 1.89
N ALA A 146 -7.37 -7.54 1.08
CA ALA A 146 -8.03 -6.77 0.02
C ALA A 146 -8.87 -5.62 0.61
N ARG A 147 -9.55 -5.84 1.73
CA ARG A 147 -10.32 -4.79 2.43
C ARG A 147 -9.41 -3.67 2.96
N ALA A 148 -8.28 -4.02 3.56
CA ALA A 148 -7.28 -3.07 4.05
C ALA A 148 -6.71 -2.21 2.91
N LEU A 149 -6.30 -2.84 1.82
CA LEU A 149 -5.50 -2.19 0.78
C LEU A 149 -6.32 -1.59 -0.35
N GLY A 150 -7.51 -2.11 -0.67
CA GLY A 150 -8.25 -1.75 -1.88
C GLY A 150 -8.53 -0.25 -2.12
N GLU A 151 -8.45 0.59 -1.08
CA GLU A 151 -8.52 2.06 -1.18
C GLU A 151 -7.31 2.80 -0.62
N ALA A 152 -6.45 2.12 0.12
CA ALA A 152 -5.31 2.69 0.82
C ALA A 152 -3.99 2.43 0.08
N ASP A 153 -4.04 1.88 -1.13
CA ASP A 153 -2.88 1.44 -1.88
C ASP A 153 -2.67 2.13 -3.24
N GLN A 154 -1.42 2.08 -3.71
CA GLN A 154 -1.01 2.54 -5.04
C GLN A 154 0.19 1.71 -5.54
N THR A 155 0.25 1.49 -6.85
CA THR A 155 1.40 0.87 -7.55
C THR A 155 2.09 1.82 -8.52
N ARG A 156 1.43 2.95 -8.84
CA ARG A 156 1.82 3.87 -9.90
C ARG A 156 2.75 5.01 -9.48
N THR A 157 3.03 5.20 -8.20
CA THR A 157 3.83 6.35 -7.75
C THR A 157 5.18 5.90 -7.19
N TRP A 158 6.26 6.49 -7.71
CA TRP A 158 7.58 6.45 -7.08
C TRP A 158 7.70 7.61 -6.10
N ASN A 159 8.11 7.31 -4.86
CA ASN A 159 8.40 8.32 -3.85
C ASN A 159 9.90 8.31 -3.60
N LEU A 160 10.56 9.45 -3.81
CA LEU A 160 12.00 9.61 -3.71
C LEU A 160 12.30 10.76 -2.75
N LEU A 161 13.32 10.58 -1.93
CA LEU A 161 13.99 11.66 -1.21
C LEU A 161 15.34 11.87 -1.90
N ILE A 162 15.58 13.06 -2.40
CA ILE A 162 16.84 13.46 -3.03
C ILE A 162 17.53 14.42 -2.08
N ASP A 163 18.73 14.03 -1.63
CA ASP A 163 19.61 14.87 -0.82
C ASP A 163 20.51 15.68 -1.76
N VAL A 164 20.32 17.00 -1.76
CA VAL A 164 21.03 17.93 -2.63
C VAL A 164 21.95 18.79 -1.79
N ILE A 165 23.25 18.72 -2.06
CA ILE A 165 24.28 19.58 -1.47
C ILE A 165 24.76 20.53 -2.56
N ALA A 166 24.44 21.82 -2.41
CA ALA A 166 24.89 22.88 -3.31
C ALA A 166 26.06 23.62 -2.67
N GLN A 167 27.24 23.51 -3.29
CA GLN A 167 28.45 24.18 -2.83
C GLN A 167 28.82 25.33 -3.78
N SER A 168 29.21 26.46 -3.21
CA SER A 168 29.80 27.60 -3.91
C SER A 168 31.22 27.83 -3.41
N GLY A 169 32.08 28.37 -4.26
CA GLY A 169 33.51 28.45 -3.98
C GLY A 169 34.33 28.74 -5.22
N LYS A 170 35.64 28.51 -5.15
CA LYS A 170 36.58 28.82 -6.24
C LYS A 170 37.76 27.85 -6.32
N TYR A 171 38.40 27.84 -7.48
CA TYR A 171 39.73 27.25 -7.64
C TYR A 171 40.82 28.26 -7.27
N ALA A 172 41.96 27.76 -6.81
CA ALA A 172 43.17 28.56 -6.73
C ALA A 172 43.60 29.03 -8.13
N PRO A 173 44.33 30.16 -8.26
CA PRO A 173 44.80 30.64 -9.55
C PRO A 173 45.58 29.55 -10.32
N GLY A 174 45.17 29.27 -11.55
CA GLY A 174 45.79 28.26 -12.42
C GLY A 174 45.37 26.80 -12.14
N GLU A 175 44.51 26.56 -11.14
CA GLU A 175 44.02 25.22 -10.83
C GLU A 175 42.72 24.91 -11.59
N THR A 176 42.61 23.69 -12.13
CA THR A 176 41.45 23.23 -12.90
C THR A 176 40.91 21.89 -12.40
N ASN A 177 41.56 21.26 -11.41
CA ASN A 177 41.13 19.99 -10.85
C ASN A 177 40.00 20.20 -9.83
N LEU A 178 38.84 19.58 -10.09
CA LEU A 178 37.66 19.60 -9.21
C LEU A 178 37.97 19.21 -7.77
N ALA A 179 38.91 18.28 -7.53
CA ALA A 179 39.29 17.86 -6.19
C ALA A 179 39.96 18.98 -5.36
N LYS A 180 40.39 20.07 -6.00
CA LYS A 180 40.99 21.24 -5.34
C LYS A 180 40.05 22.46 -5.32
N PHE A 181 38.76 22.24 -5.56
CA PHE A 181 37.76 23.29 -5.37
C PHE A 181 37.68 23.65 -3.89
N VAL A 182 37.88 24.92 -3.57
CA VAL A 182 37.76 25.44 -2.21
C VAL A 182 36.32 25.90 -2.02
N VAL A 183 35.58 25.21 -1.14
CA VAL A 183 34.20 25.54 -0.79
C VAL A 183 34.19 26.76 0.14
N GLU A 184 33.45 27.79 -0.23
CA GLU A 184 33.26 29.02 0.55
C GLU A 184 31.84 29.12 1.11
N GLY A 185 30.88 28.41 0.52
CA GLY A 185 29.52 28.30 1.02
C GLY A 185 28.91 26.94 0.67
N GLU A 186 28.07 26.44 1.55
CA GLU A 186 27.32 25.21 1.35
C GLU A 186 25.87 25.42 1.77
N GLN A 187 24.94 24.88 0.99
CA GLN A 187 23.54 24.80 1.36
C GLN A 187 22.98 23.42 1.01
N ARG A 188 22.20 22.85 1.91
CA ARG A 188 21.63 21.51 1.77
C ARG A 188 20.11 21.56 1.68
N TYR A 189 19.56 20.76 0.77
CA TYR A 189 18.14 20.64 0.54
C TYR A 189 17.72 19.17 0.53
N TRP A 190 16.61 18.87 1.18
CA TRP A 190 15.90 17.60 0.99
C TRP A 190 14.73 17.82 0.05
N VAL A 191 14.76 17.14 -1.09
CA VAL A 191 13.69 17.19 -2.09
C VAL A 191 12.91 15.89 -2.02
N HIS A 192 11.69 15.96 -1.53
CA HIS A 192 10.73 14.87 -1.60
C HIS A 192 9.97 15.00 -2.91
N VAL A 193 10.03 13.98 -3.76
CA VAL A 193 9.33 13.98 -5.05
C VAL A 193 8.52 12.70 -5.22
N ALA A 194 7.28 12.87 -5.66
CA ALA A 194 6.42 11.79 -6.10
C ALA A 194 6.33 11.84 -7.63
N ILE A 195 6.59 10.72 -8.30
CA ILE A 195 6.61 10.64 -9.77
C ILE A 195 5.64 9.55 -10.21
N ASP A 196 4.79 9.85 -11.19
CA ASP A 196 3.97 8.83 -11.85
C ASP A 196 4.87 7.92 -12.68
N ARG A 197 4.83 6.63 -12.39
CA ARG A 197 5.62 5.61 -13.06
C ARG A 197 5.19 5.42 -14.52
N PHE A 198 3.94 5.69 -14.87
CA PHE A 198 3.46 5.46 -16.23
C PHE A 198 3.79 6.64 -17.16
N THR A 199 3.55 7.87 -16.70
CA THR A 199 3.78 9.07 -17.53
C THR A 199 5.14 9.74 -17.31
N GLY A 200 5.86 9.41 -16.22
CA GLY A 200 7.09 10.08 -15.82
C GLY A 200 6.89 11.49 -15.26
N ARG A 201 5.64 11.92 -15.06
CA ARG A 201 5.32 13.26 -14.57
C ARG A 201 5.56 13.34 -13.06
N VAL A 202 6.08 14.48 -12.62
CA VAL A 202 6.14 14.82 -11.20
C VAL A 202 4.72 15.13 -10.73
N ILE A 203 4.26 14.36 -9.76
CA ILE A 203 2.94 14.43 -9.13
C ILE A 203 2.96 15.43 -7.98
N ASP A 204 3.99 15.33 -7.14
CA ASP A 204 4.13 16.14 -5.95
C ASP A 204 5.62 16.40 -5.70
N LYS A 205 5.92 17.56 -5.13
CA LYS A 205 7.28 17.98 -4.81
C LYS A 205 7.26 18.87 -3.59
N GLN A 206 7.96 18.44 -2.54
CA GLN A 206 8.25 19.25 -1.37
C GLN A 206 9.76 19.44 -1.26
N ILE A 207 10.20 20.68 -1.06
CA ILE A 207 11.61 21.02 -0.87
C ILE A 207 11.76 21.60 0.53
N GLU A 208 12.64 20.99 1.31
CA GLU A 208 13.02 21.44 2.64
C GLU A 208 14.45 21.96 2.62
N VAL A 209 14.67 23.13 3.22
CA VAL A 209 16.02 23.68 3.45
C VAL A 209 16.53 23.14 4.76
N ILE A 210 17.71 22.52 4.74
CA ILE A 210 18.34 22.01 5.95
C ILE A 210 19.26 23.10 6.48
N ASN A 211 18.94 23.57 7.68
CA ASN A 211 19.78 24.49 8.44
C ASN A 211 20.46 23.67 9.55
N GLU A 212 21.79 23.68 9.57
CA GLU A 212 22.60 23.12 10.67
C GLU A 212 22.80 24.16 11.79
#